data_AF-A0A3G1QRF0-F1
#
_entry.id   AF-A0A3G1QRF0-F1
#
_cell.length_a   1.000
_cell.length_b   1.000
_cell.length_c   1.000
_cell.angle_alpha   90.00
_cell.angle_beta   90.00
_cell.angle_gamma   90.00
#
_symmetry.space_group_name_H-M   'P 1'
#
loop_
_entity.id
_entity.type
_entity.pdbx_description
1 polymer ?
#
loop_
_entity_poly.entity_id
_entity_poly.type
_entity_poly.pdbx_seq_one_letter_code
_entity_poly.pdbx_strand_id
1 'polypeptide(L)' 'YLDEEVYMDQPQGFSESGKDHLVCKLNKAIYGLKQASRQWYIKFFEVITTFGFIENIIDRCVYLKTCGSKFIILTL' A
#
# COMPACT_ATOMS: atom_id res chain seq x y z
N TYR A 1 6.55 0.41 -1.84
CA TYR A 1 7.10 -0.45 -2.91
C TYR A 1 7.13 -1.87 -2.39
N LEU A 2 7.25 -2.90 -3.22
CA LEU A 2 7.34 -4.27 -2.69
C LEU A 2 8.75 -4.52 -2.12
N ASP A 3 8.81 -5.07 -0.91
CA ASP A 3 10.08 -5.48 -0.28
C ASP A 3 10.63 -6.77 -0.90
N GLU A 4 9.75 -7.56 -1.50
CA GLU A 4 10.03 -8.84 -2.15
C GLU A 4 9.90 -8.71 -3.67
N GLU A 5 10.65 -9.53 -4.41
CA GLU A 5 10.44 -9.65 -5.85
C GLU A 5 9.24 -10.56 -6.13
N VAL A 6 8.20 -9.98 -6.73
CA VAL A 6 7.01 -10.72 -7.15
C VAL A 6 6.90 -10.65 -8.67
N TYR A 7 6.73 -11.82 -9.26
CA TYR A 7 6.48 -11.99 -10.69
C TYR A 7 5.08 -12.55 -10.89
N MET A 8 4.43 -12.17 -11.98
CA MET A 8 3.15 -12.72 -12.41
C MET A 8 3.20 -13.06 -13.90
N ASP A 9 2.35 -13.98 -14.31
CA ASP A 9 2.16 -14.26 -15.72
C ASP A 9 1.74 -13.00 -16.48
N GLN A 10 2.10 -12.94 -17.76
CA GLN A 10 1.72 -11.83 -18.61
C GLN A 10 0.19 -11.71 -18.67
N PRO A 11 -0.36 -10.50 -18.49
CA PRO A 11 -1.80 -10.32 -18.59
C PRO A 11 -2.27 -10.56 -20.02
N GLN A 12 -3.54 -10.94 -20.16
CA GLN A 12 -4.15 -11.16 -21.47
C GLN A 12 -4.01 -9.89 -22.34
N GLY A 13 -3.55 -10.07 -23.57
CA GLY A 13 -3.30 -8.96 -24.52
C GLY A 13 -1.88 -8.38 -24.46
N PHE A 14 -1.02 -8.84 -23.54
CA PHE A 14 0.40 -8.46 -23.51
C PHE A 14 1.32 -9.52 -24.12
N SER A 15 0.86 -10.77 -24.23
CA SER A 15 1.64 -11.87 -24.79
C SER A 15 1.86 -11.69 -26.29
N GLU A 16 3.12 -11.61 -26.71
CA GLU A 16 3.54 -11.61 -28.12
C GLU A 16 4.08 -12.99 -28.52
N SER A 17 3.86 -13.39 -29.78
CA SER A 17 4.35 -14.67 -30.29
C SER A 17 5.87 -14.82 -30.08
N GLY A 18 6.29 -15.91 -29.43
CA GLY A 18 7.69 -16.19 -29.10
C GLY A 18 8.17 -15.60 -27.78
N LYS A 19 7.33 -14.82 -27.07
CA LYS A 19 7.64 -14.23 -25.74
C LYS A 19 6.81 -14.84 -24.61
N ASP A 20 6.20 -16.00 -24.82
CA ASP A 20 5.32 -16.66 -23.86
C ASP A 20 6.02 -17.02 -22.53
N HIS A 21 7.35 -17.15 -22.55
CA HIS A 21 8.17 -17.46 -21.37
C HIS A 21 8.47 -16.23 -20.48
N LEU A 22 8.10 -15.02 -20.91
CA LEU A 22 8.30 -13.82 -20.11
C LEU A 22 7.25 -13.70 -19.01
N VAL A 23 7.62 -13.01 -17.94
CA VAL A 23 6.77 -12.72 -16.78
C VAL A 23 6.83 -11.24 -16.45
N CYS A 24 5.77 -10.70 -15.84
CA CYS A 24 5.72 -9.32 -15.39
C CYS A 24 6.26 -9.21 -13.96
N LYS A 25 7.31 -8.41 -13.77
CA LYS A 25 7.78 -8.03 -12.43
C LYS A 25 6.87 -6.95 -11.84
N LEU A 26 6.33 -7.18 -10.66
CA LEU A 26 5.52 -6.20 -9.95
C LEU A 26 6.41 -5.21 -9.21
N ASN A 27 6.26 -3.93 -9.52
CA ASN A 27 6.95 -2.84 -8.82
C ASN A 27 6.16 -2.33 -7.60
N LYS A 28 4.84 -2.58 -7.58
CA LYS A 28 3.91 -2.17 -6.52
C LYS A 28 2.95 -3.30 -6.21
N ALA A 29 2.41 -3.31 -4.99
CA ALA A 29 1.41 -4.28 -4.62
C ALA A 29 0.12 -4.07 -5.40
N ILE A 30 -0.46 -5.16 -5.91
CA ILE A 30 -1.80 -5.21 -6.50
C ILE A 30 -2.75 -5.92 -5.55
N TYR A 31 -4.06 -5.74 -5.75
CA TYR A 31 -5.06 -6.49 -4.99
C TYR A 31 -4.87 -8.00 -5.16
N GLY A 32 -5.16 -8.75 -4.10
CA GLY A 32 -5.02 -10.22 -4.08
C GLY A 32 -3.63 -10.71 -3.66
N LEU A 33 -2.58 -9.86 -3.65
CA LEU A 33 -1.32 -10.24 -3.03
C LEU A 33 -1.47 -10.34 -1.50
N LYS A 34 -0.88 -11.37 -0.90
CA LYS A 34 -0.90 -11.59 0.55
C LYS A 34 -0.39 -10.38 1.35
N GLN A 35 0.62 -9.69 0.81
CA GLN A 35 1.24 -8.51 1.40
C GLN A 35 0.58 -7.18 0.97
N ALA A 36 -0.47 -7.20 0.14
CA ALA A 36 -1.08 -5.97 -0.38
C ALA A 36 -1.61 -5.06 0.74
N SER A 37 -2.33 -5.62 1.70
CA SER A 37 -2.90 -4.86 2.83
C SER A 37 -1.81 -4.16 3.64
N ARG A 38 -0.72 -4.86 3.95
CA ARG A 38 0.43 -4.30 4.67
C ARG A 38 1.10 -3.16 3.90
N GLN A 39 1.29 -3.32 2.59
CA GLN A 39 1.92 -2.29 1.76
C GLN A 39 1.04 -1.04 1.64
N TRP A 40 -0.28 -1.23 1.56
CA TRP A 40 -1.24 -0.14 1.64
C TRP A 40 -1.23 0.57 2.99
N TYR A 41 -1.17 -0.19 4.10
CA TYR A 41 -1.03 0.38 5.44
C TYR A 41 0.22 1.24 5.59
N ILE A 42 1.39 0.72 5.19
CA ILE A 42 2.66 1.46 5.24
C ILE A 42 2.53 2.76 4.45
N LYS A 43 1.98 2.68 3.23
CA LYS A 43 1.82 3.88 2.40
C LYS A 43 0.85 4.88 3.01
N PHE A 44 -0.24 4.41 3.61
CA PHE A 44 -1.20 5.26 4.32
C PHE A 44 -0.54 5.95 5.50
N PHE A 45 0.17 5.21 6.35
CA PHE A 45 0.89 5.73 7.52
C PHE A 45 1.89 6.83 7.13
N GLU A 46 2.73 6.57 6.11
CA GLU A 46 3.68 7.56 5.58
C GLU A 46 2.97 8.84 5.12
N VAL A 47 1.85 8.71 4.42
CA VAL A 47 1.12 9.87 3.90
C VAL A 47 0.42 10.63 5.03
N ILE A 48 -0.29 9.94 5.91
CA ILE A 48 -1.11 10.59 6.93
C ILE A 48 -0.28 11.33 7.97
N THR A 49 0.90 10.81 8.30
CA THR A 49 1.86 11.47 9.20
C THR A 49 2.41 12.77 8.60
N THR A 50 2.60 12.85 7.27
CA THR A 50 2.97 14.13 6.61
C THR A 50 1.88 15.19 6.70
N PHE A 51 0.62 14.78 6.88
CA PHE A 51 -0.49 15.69 7.14
C PHE A 51 -0.61 16.11 8.62
N GLY A 52 0.32 15.69 9.48
CA GLY A 52 0.35 16.05 10.91
C GLY A 52 -0.58 15.21 11.78
N PHE A 53 -1.01 14.04 11.31
CA PHE A 53 -1.68 13.05 12.15
C PHE A 53 -0.66 12.25 12.95
N ILE A 54 -1.02 11.90 14.18
CA ILE A 54 -0.22 11.09 15.10
C ILE A 54 -0.95 9.76 15.33
N GLU A 55 -0.25 8.65 15.12
CA GLU A 55 -0.76 7.30 15.38
C GLU A 55 -0.97 7.10 16.90
N ASN A 56 -2.08 6.46 17.26
CA ASN A 56 -2.31 6.02 18.62
C ASN A 56 -1.47 4.77 18.92
N ILE A 57 -0.71 4.80 20.02
CA ILE A 57 0.21 3.72 20.39
C ILE A 57 -0.47 2.44 20.89
N ILE A 58 -1.72 2.54 21.38
CA ILE A 58 -2.52 1.42 21.87
C ILE A 58 -3.31 0.80 20.71
N ASP A 59 -3.91 1.64 19.87
CA ASP A 59 -4.67 1.23 18.70
C ASP A 59 -4.08 1.85 17.43
N ARG A 60 -3.23 1.08 16.74
CA ARG A 60 -2.50 1.54 15.54
C ARG A 60 -3.39 1.82 14.32
N CYS A 61 -4.67 1.49 14.40
CA CYS A 61 -5.64 1.86 13.38
C CYS A 61 -6.24 3.25 13.60
N VAL A 62 -5.93 3.91 14.74
CA VAL A 62 -6.48 5.22 15.12
C VAL A 62 -5.42 6.32 15.01
N TYR A 63 -5.80 7.43 14.38
CA TYR A 63 -4.94 8.59 14.14
C TYR A 63 -5.61 9.87 14.64
N LEU A 64 -4.87 10.71 15.35
CA LEU A 64 -5.36 11.98 15.90
C LEU A 64 -4.61 13.17 15.29
N LYS A 65 -5.35 14.22 14.95
CA LYS A 65 -4.78 15.54 14.62
C LYS A 65 -5.52 16.64 15.36
N THR A 66 -4.79 17.48 16.08
CA THR A 66 -5.34 18.65 16.79
C THR A 66 -5.09 19.92 16.00
N CYS A 67 -6.14 20.70 15.75
CA CYS A 67 -6.10 21.99 15.07
C CYS A 67 -6.77 23.04 15.97
N GLY A 68 -5.97 23.69 16.82
CA GLY A 68 -6.50 24.64 17.82
C GLY A 68 -7.42 23.94 18.83
N SER A 69 -8.69 24.36 18.90
CA SER A 69 -9.72 23.76 19.76
C SER A 69 -10.45 22.56 19.12
N LYS A 70 -10.14 22.22 17.87
CA LYS A 70 -10.74 21.09 17.16
C LYS A 70 -9.78 19.91 17.11
N PHE A 71 -10.33 18.71 17.09
CA PHE A 71 -9.57 17.49 16.82
C PHE A 71 -10.24 16.69 15.71
N ILE A 72 -9.44 15.94 14.97
CA ILE A 72 -9.87 15.02 13.92
C ILE A 72 -9.37 13.63 14.33
N ILE A 73 -10.27 12.66 14.35
CA ILE A 73 -9.95 11.25 14.54
C ILE A 73 -10.16 10.55 13.20
N LEU A 74 -9.16 9.77 12.79
CA LEU A 74 -9.19 8.93 11.60
C LEU A 74 -9.00 7.48 12.02
N THR A 75 -9.81 6.58 11.46
CA THR A 75 -9.80 5.15 11.75
C THR A 75 -9.76 4.36 10.45
N LEU A 76 -8.89 3.35 10.37
CA LEU A 76 -8.73 2.44 9.22
C LEU A 76 -9.60 1.19 9.32
#